data_AF-A0A914UBB1-F1
#
_entry.id   AF-A0A914UBB1-F1
#
_cell.length_a   1.000
_cell.length_b   1.000
_cell.length_c   1.000
_cell.angle_alpha   90.00
_cell.angle_beta   90.00
_cell.angle_gamma   90.00
#
_symmetry.space_group_name_H-M   'P 1'
#
loop_
_entity.id
_entity.type
_entity.pdbx_description
1 polymer ?
#
loop_
_entity_poly.entity_id
_entity_poly.type
_entity_poly.pdbx_seq_one_letter_code
_entity_poly.pdbx_strand_id
1 'polypeptide(L)'
;MGDHGNRFGWLRKTSVGEIEDNNPFLFLSVPASLRRNTTYTDTLKQNAKKLMTHYDIYATLTEITNPSNPRIPDPLIKGSSLFHSLPQPRTCDRLRIPFEYCICKAKKQTLSKNNSIAIPAAKLMVARMNENLQESSETAECLPLTLDLKSSITVDEFEEKGNVKVYQVTYSTLPGGGQFWGYLTQLSSNGTLNILSEKFPRLNAYGPQSQCASKAKFASYCFCKNLLKQQQPSTTSIPKISKKQPSKFSTTILPKKL
;
A
#
# COMPACT_ATOMS: atom_id res chain seq x y z
N MET A 1 13.64 -6.29 -12.21
CA MET A 1 13.52 -5.90 -10.79
C MET A 1 12.06 -5.54 -10.56
N GLY A 2 11.45 -6.06 -9.50
CA GLY A 2 10.13 -5.61 -9.07
C GLY A 2 10.26 -4.31 -8.29
N ASP A 3 9.20 -3.50 -8.28
CA ASP A 3 9.04 -2.34 -7.39
C ASP A 3 8.41 -2.74 -6.04
N HIS A 4 7.65 -3.84 -6.04
CA HIS A 4 7.06 -4.50 -4.87
C HIS A 4 6.84 -6.00 -5.14
N GLY A 5 6.45 -6.79 -4.13
CA GLY A 5 5.98 -8.17 -4.32
C GLY A 5 4.45 -8.27 -4.47
N ASN A 6 3.82 -9.33 -3.98
CA ASN A 6 2.38 -9.53 -4.19
C ASN A 6 1.52 -8.59 -3.32
N ARG A 7 0.72 -7.72 -3.96
CA ARG A 7 -0.11 -6.69 -3.29
C ARG A 7 -1.59 -7.02 -3.19
N PHE A 8 -2.01 -8.14 -3.77
CA PHE A 8 -3.44 -8.43 -3.93
C PHE A 8 -3.79 -9.84 -3.47
N GLY A 9 -5.09 -10.03 -3.21
CA GLY A 9 -5.65 -11.30 -2.80
C GLY A 9 -5.47 -11.61 -1.31
N TRP A 10 -5.85 -12.84 -0.95
CA TRP A 10 -5.88 -13.29 0.45
C TRP A 10 -4.48 -13.31 1.08
N LEU A 11 -3.44 -13.57 0.30
CA LEU A 11 -2.06 -13.64 0.78
C LEU A 11 -1.64 -12.33 1.44
N ARG A 12 -2.05 -11.18 0.88
CA ARG A 12 -1.67 -9.85 1.39
C ARG A 12 -2.09 -9.58 2.84
N LYS A 13 -3.11 -10.30 3.33
CA LYS A 13 -3.64 -10.22 4.71
C LYS A 13 -2.86 -11.08 5.71
N THR A 14 -1.89 -11.87 5.25
CA THR A 14 -1.04 -12.73 6.07
C THR A 14 0.28 -12.05 6.41
N SER A 15 1.00 -12.57 7.41
CA SER A 15 2.38 -12.13 7.73
C SER A 15 3.34 -12.35 6.55
N VAL A 16 3.17 -13.45 5.80
CA VAL A 16 3.97 -13.71 4.60
C VAL A 16 3.68 -12.67 3.52
N GLY A 17 2.41 -12.34 3.27
CA GLY A 17 2.05 -11.30 2.30
C GLY A 17 2.51 -9.90 2.69
N GLU A 18 2.64 -9.60 3.98
CA GLU A 18 3.28 -8.38 4.48
C GLU A 18 4.77 -8.32 4.09
N ILE A 19 5.49 -9.43 4.25
CA ILE A 19 6.89 -9.54 3.85
C ILE A 19 6.99 -9.42 2.32
N GLU A 20 6.17 -10.15 1.58
CA GLU A 20 6.17 -10.16 0.12
C GLU A 20 5.89 -8.77 -0.47
N ASP A 21 4.90 -8.01 0.02
CA ASP A 21 4.64 -6.64 -0.47
C ASP A 21 5.91 -5.77 -0.40
N ASN A 22 6.70 -5.93 0.67
CA ASN A 22 7.90 -5.16 0.93
C ASN A 22 9.21 -5.82 0.45
N ASN A 23 9.15 -6.99 -0.20
CA ASN A 23 10.31 -7.75 -0.66
C ASN A 23 10.30 -7.92 -2.19
N PRO A 24 10.58 -6.86 -2.96
CA PRO A 24 10.61 -6.96 -4.42
C PRO A 24 11.66 -7.95 -4.92
N PHE A 25 11.31 -8.70 -5.96
CA PHE A 25 12.20 -9.69 -6.54
C PHE A 25 13.25 -9.06 -7.47
N LEU A 26 14.51 -9.48 -7.32
CA LEU A 26 15.62 -9.15 -8.21
C LEU A 26 16.18 -10.41 -8.86
N PHE A 27 16.23 -10.41 -10.19
CA PHE A 27 16.94 -11.42 -10.98
C PHE A 27 18.12 -10.78 -11.70
N LEU A 28 19.28 -11.45 -11.64
CA LEU A 28 20.52 -11.02 -12.31
C LEU A 28 21.03 -12.14 -13.20
N SER A 29 21.29 -11.84 -14.47
CA SER A 29 21.94 -12.76 -15.42
C SER A 29 23.33 -12.24 -15.75
N VAL A 30 24.36 -13.02 -15.42
CA VAL A 30 25.75 -12.67 -15.70
C VAL A 30 26.11 -13.09 -17.14
N PRO A 31 26.78 -12.24 -17.94
CA PRO A 31 27.25 -12.61 -19.28
C PRO A 31 28.15 -13.86 -19.27
N ALA A 32 28.00 -14.73 -20.28
CA ALA A 32 28.70 -16.02 -20.32
C ALA A 32 30.24 -15.90 -20.23
N SER A 33 30.82 -14.86 -20.83
CA SER A 33 32.26 -14.56 -20.75
C SER A 33 32.72 -14.28 -19.31
N LEU A 34 31.87 -13.66 -18.49
CA LEU A 34 32.20 -13.29 -17.10
C LEU A 34 31.91 -14.41 -16.10
N ARG A 35 31.12 -15.43 -16.47
CA ARG A 35 30.81 -16.58 -15.59
C ARG A 35 32.03 -17.45 -15.28
N ARG A 36 33.07 -17.40 -16.11
CA ARG A 36 34.33 -18.12 -15.87
C ARG A 36 35.16 -17.51 -14.75
N ASN A 37 34.93 -16.23 -14.43
CA ASN A 37 35.55 -15.57 -13.30
C ASN A 37 34.74 -15.88 -12.04
N THR A 38 35.22 -16.87 -11.27
CA THR A 38 34.53 -17.37 -10.08
C THR A 38 34.40 -16.30 -9.01
N THR A 39 35.35 -15.37 -8.89
CA THR A 39 35.33 -14.30 -7.88
C THR A 39 34.04 -13.47 -7.95
N TYR A 40 33.69 -12.93 -9.12
CA TYR A 40 32.47 -12.12 -9.25
C TYR A 40 31.20 -12.95 -9.05
N THR A 41 31.15 -14.16 -9.62
CA THR A 41 29.96 -15.01 -9.48
C THR A 41 29.74 -15.48 -8.05
N ASP A 42 30.82 -15.75 -7.31
CA ASP A 42 30.73 -16.21 -5.92
C ASP A 42 30.37 -15.05 -5.00
N THR A 43 30.92 -13.85 -5.23
CA THR A 43 30.51 -12.63 -4.52
C THR A 43 29.02 -12.33 -4.76
N LEU A 44 28.54 -12.41 -6.00
CA LEU A 44 27.11 -12.22 -6.30
C LEU A 44 26.23 -13.25 -5.58
N LYS A 45 26.62 -14.54 -5.59
CA LYS A 45 25.88 -15.60 -4.87
C LYS A 45 25.88 -15.39 -3.35
N GLN A 46 26.98 -14.91 -2.79
CA GLN A 46 27.05 -14.60 -1.36
C GLN A 46 26.18 -13.38 -1.02
N ASN A 47 26.20 -12.34 -1.86
CA ASN A 47 25.40 -11.14 -1.66
C ASN A 47 23.90 -11.40 -1.83
N ALA A 48 23.50 -12.33 -2.68
CA ALA A 48 22.10 -12.74 -2.86
C ALA A 48 21.45 -13.28 -1.56
N LYS A 49 22.24 -13.67 -0.55
CA LYS A 49 21.76 -14.14 0.76
C LYS A 49 21.67 -13.02 1.81
N LYS A 50 21.95 -11.77 1.43
CA LYS A 50 21.99 -10.61 2.33
C LYS A 50 20.83 -9.67 2.03
N LEU A 51 20.44 -8.86 3.02
CA LEU A 51 19.50 -7.76 2.82
C LEU A 51 20.11 -6.73 1.86
N MET A 52 19.40 -6.45 0.76
CA MET A 52 19.81 -5.51 -0.29
C MET A 52 18.75 -4.42 -0.45
N THR A 53 19.16 -3.29 -1.01
CA THR A 53 18.25 -2.18 -1.35
C THR A 53 18.44 -1.76 -2.80
N HIS A 54 17.50 -0.98 -3.33
CA HIS A 54 17.66 -0.35 -4.63
C HIS A 54 18.88 0.59 -4.70
N TYR A 55 19.40 1.08 -3.57
CA TYR A 55 20.66 1.83 -3.55
C TYR A 55 21.86 0.96 -3.96
N ASP A 56 21.88 -0.33 -3.56
CA ASP A 56 22.94 -1.26 -3.93
C ASP A 56 22.89 -1.58 -5.44
N ILE A 57 21.67 -1.70 -5.99
CA ILE A 57 21.46 -1.85 -7.43
C ILE A 57 21.96 -0.63 -8.18
N TYR A 58 21.60 0.58 -7.73
CA TYR A 58 22.06 1.84 -8.32
C TYR A 58 23.59 1.95 -8.31
N ALA A 59 24.23 1.63 -7.18
CA ALA A 59 25.68 1.60 -7.06
C ALA A 59 26.32 0.61 -8.05
N THR A 60 25.73 -0.58 -8.20
CA THR A 60 26.19 -1.61 -9.15
C THR A 60 26.09 -1.12 -10.60
N LEU A 61 24.96 -0.54 -11.00
CA LEU A 61 24.76 -0.01 -12.35
C LEU A 61 25.71 1.16 -12.65
N THR A 62 25.99 1.99 -11.64
CA THR A 62 26.96 3.09 -11.76
C THR A 62 28.38 2.55 -11.99
N GLU A 63 28.78 1.47 -11.32
CA GLU A 63 30.07 0.82 -11.55
C GLU A 63 30.14 0.20 -12.96
N ILE A 64 29.07 -0.43 -13.45
CA ILE A 64 28.99 -0.98 -14.82
C ILE A 64 29.23 0.12 -15.87
N THR A 65 28.66 1.31 -15.66
CA THR A 65 28.76 2.42 -16.63
C THR A 65 30.11 3.14 -16.56
N ASN A 66 30.87 2.99 -15.47
CA ASN A 66 32.16 3.65 -15.26
C ASN A 66 33.29 2.66 -14.91
N PRO A 67 33.60 1.67 -15.78
CA PRO A 67 34.53 0.59 -15.45
C PRO A 67 35.97 1.07 -15.20
N SER A 68 36.34 2.23 -15.74
CA SER A 68 37.68 2.82 -15.59
C SER A 68 37.89 3.56 -14.26
N ASN A 69 36.81 3.84 -13.51
CA ASN A 69 36.91 4.58 -12.25
C ASN A 69 35.93 4.09 -11.17
N PRO A 70 36.00 2.81 -10.76
CA PRO A 70 35.05 2.20 -9.82
C PRO A 70 35.19 2.72 -8.37
N ARG A 71 36.14 3.63 -8.10
CA ARG A 71 36.58 3.99 -6.74
C ARG A 71 36.44 5.45 -6.36
N ILE A 72 35.96 6.36 -7.22
CA ILE A 72 35.60 7.69 -6.72
C ILE A 72 34.38 7.51 -5.82
N PRO A 73 34.47 7.79 -4.51
CA PRO A 73 33.30 7.82 -3.66
C PRO A 73 32.50 9.03 -4.12
N ASP A 74 31.51 8.79 -4.97
CA ASP A 74 30.48 9.79 -5.23
C ASP A 74 29.66 9.89 -3.94
N PRO A 75 29.68 11.05 -3.24
CA PRO A 75 28.91 11.24 -2.01
C PRO A 75 27.40 11.02 -2.21
N LEU A 76 26.92 11.00 -3.45
CA LEU A 76 25.53 10.71 -3.80
C LEU A 76 25.21 9.21 -3.83
N ILE A 77 26.20 8.32 -3.97
CA ILE A 77 25.99 6.86 -3.99
C ILE A 77 25.83 6.34 -2.56
N LYS A 78 24.58 6.01 -2.20
CA LYS A 78 24.21 5.56 -0.86
C LYS A 78 24.37 4.06 -0.62
N GLY A 79 24.46 3.26 -1.69
CA GLY A 79 24.53 1.80 -1.64
C GLY A 79 25.92 1.26 -1.96
N SER A 80 26.05 -0.06 -1.93
CA SER A 80 27.29 -0.77 -2.25
C SER A 80 27.09 -1.64 -3.48
N SER A 81 28.04 -1.60 -4.42
CA SER A 81 27.99 -2.43 -5.62
C SER A 81 28.01 -3.92 -5.26
N LEU A 82 27.19 -4.70 -5.97
CA LEU A 82 27.02 -6.14 -5.77
C LEU A 82 28.21 -6.96 -6.27
N PHE A 83 29.15 -6.35 -6.99
CA PHE A 83 30.38 -6.99 -7.45
C PHE A 83 31.44 -7.14 -6.34
N HIS A 84 31.22 -6.50 -5.19
CA HIS A 84 32.09 -6.57 -4.01
C HIS A 84 31.31 -7.14 -2.82
N SER A 85 32.01 -7.65 -1.81
CA SER A 85 31.33 -8.15 -0.61
C SER A 85 30.56 -7.02 0.08
N LEU A 86 29.24 -7.20 0.25
CA LEU A 86 28.42 -6.17 0.88
C LEU A 86 28.81 -5.97 2.36
N PRO A 87 29.07 -4.71 2.79
CA PRO A 87 29.43 -4.36 4.17
C PRO A 87 28.41 -4.87 5.18
N GLN A 88 28.90 -5.27 6.36
CA GLN A 88 28.11 -5.81 7.46
C GLN A 88 28.24 -4.95 8.73
N PRO A 89 27.29 -5.05 9.69
CA PRO A 89 25.97 -5.67 9.56
C PRO A 89 25.01 -4.93 8.62
N ARG A 90 24.08 -5.65 8.00
CA ARG A 90 23.01 -5.12 7.14
C ARG A 90 21.66 -5.16 7.83
N THR A 91 21.36 -4.08 8.54
CA THR A 91 20.11 -3.85 9.26
C THR A 91 19.31 -2.74 8.58
N CYS A 92 17.99 -2.69 8.80
CA CYS A 92 17.11 -1.72 8.13
C CYS A 92 17.51 -0.26 8.40
N ASP A 93 17.91 0.07 9.62
CA ASP A 93 18.44 1.38 10.01
C ASP A 93 19.69 1.76 9.22
N ARG A 94 20.69 0.87 9.13
CA ARG A 94 21.94 1.11 8.39
C ARG A 94 21.73 1.26 6.90
N LEU A 95 20.74 0.55 6.37
CA LEU A 95 20.38 0.60 4.95
C LEU A 95 19.32 1.66 4.63
N ARG A 96 18.92 2.47 5.62
CA ARG A 96 17.93 3.54 5.45
C ARG A 96 16.59 3.02 4.91
N ILE A 97 16.23 1.81 5.29
CA ILE A 97 14.94 1.21 4.99
C ILE A 97 13.96 1.70 6.08
N PRO A 98 12.93 2.49 5.72
CA PRO A 98 11.92 2.90 6.69
C PRO A 98 11.27 1.70 7.36
N PHE A 99 10.87 1.85 8.63
CA PHE A 99 10.31 0.76 9.43
C PHE A 99 9.15 0.02 8.74
N GLU A 100 8.27 0.76 8.06
CA GLU A 100 7.12 0.22 7.34
C GLU A 100 7.52 -0.77 6.23
N TYR A 101 8.67 -0.57 5.57
CA TYR A 101 9.22 -1.42 4.52
C TYR A 101 10.27 -2.41 5.02
N CYS A 102 10.67 -2.33 6.29
CA CYS A 102 11.67 -3.23 6.85
C CYS A 102 11.11 -4.65 6.94
N ILE A 103 11.72 -5.63 6.28
CA ILE A 103 11.30 -7.04 6.37
C ILE A 103 11.91 -7.76 7.58
N CYS A 104 12.91 -7.16 8.24
CA CYS A 104 13.60 -7.69 9.41
C CYS A 104 12.90 -7.32 10.74
N LYS A 105 11.57 -7.16 10.73
CA LYS A 105 10.84 -6.65 11.91
C LYS A 105 11.00 -7.59 13.11
N ALA A 106 10.98 -6.99 14.31
CA ALA A 106 10.89 -7.74 15.56
C ALA A 106 9.63 -8.62 15.60
N LYS A 107 9.64 -9.59 16.52
CA LYS A 107 8.43 -10.36 16.82
C LYS A 107 7.31 -9.41 17.24
N LYS A 108 6.09 -9.77 16.89
CA LYS A 108 4.91 -8.99 17.25
C LYS A 108 3.89 -9.84 17.99
N GLN A 109 3.20 -9.23 18.93
CA GLN A 109 2.11 -9.82 19.69
C GLN A 109 0.81 -9.07 19.42
N THR A 110 -0.26 -9.81 19.13
CA THR A 110 -1.59 -9.20 18.97
C THR A 110 -2.17 -8.88 20.34
N LEU A 111 -2.54 -7.62 20.56
CA LEU A 111 -3.15 -7.16 21.80
C LEU A 111 -4.63 -7.56 21.89
N SER A 112 -5.18 -7.53 23.10
CA SER A 112 -6.62 -7.73 23.33
C SER A 112 -7.46 -6.75 22.52
N LYS A 113 -8.61 -7.20 22.01
CA LYS A 113 -9.57 -6.37 21.25
C LYS A 113 -10.06 -5.15 22.03
N ASN A 114 -10.07 -5.23 23.36
CA ASN A 114 -10.51 -4.15 24.25
C ASN A 114 -9.34 -3.26 24.72
N ASN A 115 -8.14 -3.40 24.13
CA ASN A 115 -7.01 -2.57 24.49
C ASN A 115 -7.31 -1.09 24.19
N SER A 116 -7.04 -0.24 25.17
CA SER A 116 -7.37 1.19 25.13
C SER A 116 -6.68 1.96 24.00
N ILE A 117 -5.59 1.43 23.41
CA ILE A 117 -4.87 2.07 22.31
C ILE A 117 -5.60 1.94 20.96
N ALA A 118 -6.45 0.93 20.78
CA ALA A 118 -6.98 0.56 19.47
C ALA A 118 -7.77 1.69 18.80
N ILE A 119 -8.75 2.26 19.51
CA ILE A 119 -9.60 3.34 18.98
C ILE A 119 -8.82 4.65 18.79
N PRO A 120 -8.05 5.15 19.79
CA PRO A 120 -7.25 6.37 19.62
C PRO A 120 -6.27 6.28 18.44
N ALA A 121 -5.57 5.15 18.30
CA ALA A 121 -4.65 4.92 17.20
C ALA A 121 -5.34 4.95 15.83
N ALA A 122 -6.43 4.20 15.68
CA ALA A 122 -7.16 4.15 14.41
C ALA A 122 -7.76 5.52 14.06
N LYS A 123 -8.28 6.27 15.04
CA LYS A 123 -8.77 7.64 14.84
C LYS A 123 -7.65 8.57 14.38
N LEU A 124 -6.47 8.50 14.99
CA LEU A 124 -5.31 9.30 14.61
C LEU A 124 -4.89 9.02 13.16
N MET A 125 -4.89 7.76 12.74
CA MET A 125 -4.57 7.40 11.35
C MET A 125 -5.63 7.91 10.36
N VAL A 126 -6.93 7.75 10.66
CA VAL A 126 -8.01 8.27 9.80
C VAL A 126 -7.95 9.79 9.69
N ALA A 127 -7.64 10.49 10.79
CA ALA A 127 -7.44 11.94 10.76
C ALA A 127 -6.30 12.32 9.80
N ARG A 128 -5.14 11.66 9.91
CA ARG A 128 -4.01 11.91 9.00
C ARG A 128 -4.32 11.57 7.55
N MET A 129 -5.11 10.52 7.28
CA MET A 129 -5.57 10.21 5.92
C MET A 129 -6.42 11.35 5.34
N ASN A 130 -7.30 11.95 6.13
CA ASN A 130 -8.12 13.08 5.70
C ASN A 130 -7.29 14.36 5.51
N GLU A 131 -6.31 14.63 6.37
CA GLU A 131 -5.34 15.72 6.18
C GLU A 131 -4.60 15.56 4.85
N ASN A 132 -4.11 14.35 4.54
CA ASN A 132 -3.45 14.06 3.28
C ASN A 132 -4.35 14.34 2.06
N LEU A 133 -5.66 14.07 2.15
CA LEU A 133 -6.62 14.40 1.08
C LEU A 133 -6.81 15.92 0.95
N GLN A 134 -6.83 16.65 2.07
CA GLN A 134 -6.94 18.12 2.09
C GLN A 134 -5.69 18.78 1.49
N GLU A 135 -4.50 18.42 1.97
CA GLU A 135 -3.20 18.93 1.51
C GLU A 135 -2.97 18.69 0.01
N SER A 136 -3.62 17.68 -0.56
CA SER A 136 -3.46 17.30 -1.97
C SER A 136 -4.54 17.80 -2.91
N SER A 137 -5.52 18.55 -2.40
CA SER A 137 -6.70 19.03 -3.13
C SER A 137 -7.60 17.92 -3.71
N GLU A 138 -7.46 16.68 -3.24
CA GLU A 138 -8.32 15.55 -3.64
C GLU A 138 -9.73 15.65 -3.03
N THR A 139 -9.91 16.50 -2.01
CA THR A 139 -11.20 16.76 -1.37
C THR A 139 -12.25 17.36 -2.30
N ALA A 140 -11.89 17.84 -3.49
CA ALA A 140 -12.85 18.24 -4.52
C ALA A 140 -13.72 17.05 -4.94
N GLU A 141 -13.10 15.89 -5.15
CA GLU A 141 -13.72 14.69 -5.72
C GLU A 141 -13.93 13.56 -4.70
N CYS A 142 -13.07 13.46 -3.70
CA CYS A 142 -13.10 12.42 -2.69
C CYS A 142 -13.89 12.84 -1.45
N LEU A 143 -14.66 11.91 -0.88
CA LEU A 143 -15.31 12.11 0.41
C LEU A 143 -14.32 11.97 1.58
N PRO A 144 -14.56 12.69 2.69
CA PRO A 144 -13.82 12.45 3.92
C PRO A 144 -14.12 11.05 4.47
N LEU A 145 -13.09 10.43 5.04
CA LEU A 145 -13.16 9.12 5.66
C LEU A 145 -13.54 9.23 7.14
N THR A 146 -14.30 8.26 7.62
CA THR A 146 -14.59 8.05 9.04
C THR A 146 -14.17 6.64 9.45
N LEU A 147 -13.81 6.48 10.72
CA LEU A 147 -13.49 5.16 11.27
C LEU A 147 -14.77 4.32 11.37
N ASP A 148 -14.74 3.11 10.82
CA ASP A 148 -15.82 2.14 10.99
C ASP A 148 -15.70 1.42 12.35
N LEU A 149 -16.42 1.94 13.35
CA LEU A 149 -16.44 1.36 14.70
C LEU A 149 -17.18 0.03 14.79
N LYS A 150 -17.93 -0.38 13.75
CA LYS A 150 -18.59 -1.70 13.72
C LYS A 150 -17.62 -2.80 13.29
N SER A 151 -16.59 -2.43 12.54
CA SER A 151 -15.52 -3.35 12.13
C SER A 151 -14.49 -3.54 13.24
N SER A 152 -13.83 -4.69 13.25
CA SER A 152 -12.76 -4.97 14.22
C SER A 152 -11.54 -4.09 13.98
N ILE A 153 -10.95 -3.59 15.07
CA ILE A 153 -9.63 -2.96 15.08
C ILE A 153 -8.65 -3.96 15.69
N THR A 154 -7.56 -4.26 14.98
CA THR A 154 -6.50 -5.15 15.46
C THR A 154 -5.25 -4.33 15.70
N VAL A 155 -4.59 -4.56 16.84
CA VAL A 155 -3.33 -3.92 17.20
C VAL A 155 -2.30 -4.99 17.47
N ASP A 156 -1.21 -4.97 16.72
CA ASP A 156 -0.02 -5.77 17.00
C ASP A 156 1.06 -4.85 17.60
N GLU A 157 1.62 -5.24 18.76
CA GLU A 157 2.75 -4.57 19.39
C GLU A 157 4.05 -5.29 19.00
N PHE A 158 5.05 -4.55 18.54
CA PHE A 158 6.37 -5.10 18.23
C PHE A 158 7.24 -5.14 19.49
N GLU A 159 7.97 -6.25 19.67
CA GLU A 159 8.98 -6.44 20.70
C GLU A 159 10.24 -5.61 20.39
N GLU A 160 10.15 -4.29 20.55
CA GLU A 160 11.27 -3.36 20.36
C GLU A 160 12.02 -3.09 21.66
N LYS A 161 13.35 -2.93 21.57
CA LYS A 161 14.20 -2.57 22.71
C LYS A 161 14.25 -1.05 22.82
N GLY A 162 13.73 -0.49 23.93
CA GLY A 162 13.90 0.92 24.26
C GLY A 162 12.68 1.55 24.93
N ASN A 163 12.67 2.88 24.98
CA ASN A 163 11.61 3.68 25.61
C ASN A 163 10.45 4.02 24.66
N VAL A 164 10.35 3.31 23.54
CA VAL A 164 9.35 3.55 22.49
C VAL A 164 8.74 2.21 22.12
N LYS A 165 7.42 2.13 22.20
CA LYS A 165 6.67 0.99 21.70
C LYS A 165 6.25 1.25 20.26
N VAL A 166 6.24 0.22 19.43
CA VAL A 166 5.79 0.32 18.04
C VAL A 166 4.57 -0.55 17.86
N TYR A 167 3.54 -0.01 17.20
CA TYR A 167 2.29 -0.69 16.95
C TYR A 167 1.97 -0.70 15.47
N GLN A 168 1.46 -1.83 14.99
CA GLN A 168 0.75 -1.95 13.72
C GLN A 168 -0.74 -2.01 14.00
N VAL A 169 -1.50 -1.12 13.38
CA VAL A 169 -2.95 -1.02 13.60
C VAL A 169 -3.67 -1.30 12.30
N THR A 170 -4.55 -2.29 12.32
CA THR A 170 -5.43 -2.64 11.20
C THR A 170 -6.85 -2.20 11.52
N TYR A 171 -7.47 -1.43 10.63
CA TYR A 171 -8.77 -0.78 10.85
C TYR A 171 -9.53 -0.63 9.53
N SER A 172 -10.82 -0.34 9.61
CA SER A 172 -11.68 -0.12 8.45
C SER A 172 -12.26 1.28 8.44
N THR A 173 -12.52 1.84 7.25
CA THR A 173 -13.12 3.16 7.09
C THR A 173 -14.41 3.14 6.27
N LEU A 174 -15.22 4.17 6.47
CA LEU A 174 -16.37 4.53 5.64
C LEU A 174 -16.14 5.91 5.02
N PRO A 175 -16.77 6.22 3.87
CA PRO A 175 -17.43 5.28 2.96
C PRO A 175 -16.41 4.39 2.21
N GLY A 176 -16.91 3.38 1.50
CA GLY A 176 -16.08 2.53 0.63
C GLY A 176 -15.44 1.31 1.29
N GLY A 177 -15.70 1.07 2.57
CA GLY A 177 -15.32 -0.17 3.28
C GLY A 177 -13.83 -0.50 3.19
N GLY A 178 -12.97 0.52 3.14
CA GLY A 178 -11.55 0.33 2.95
C GLY A 178 -10.92 -0.28 4.20
N GLN A 179 -10.17 -1.36 4.04
CA GLN A 179 -9.38 -1.97 5.11
C GLN A 179 -7.95 -1.47 4.99
N PHE A 180 -7.40 -0.90 6.06
CA PHE A 180 -6.08 -0.30 6.07
C PHE A 180 -5.26 -0.85 7.21
N TRP A 181 -3.95 -0.71 7.05
CA TRP A 181 -3.02 -0.84 8.15
C TRP A 181 -2.09 0.38 8.21
N GLY A 182 -1.46 0.59 9.36
CA GLY A 182 -0.44 1.61 9.53
C GLY A 182 0.37 1.36 10.78
N TYR A 183 1.49 2.08 10.89
CA TYR A 183 2.40 2.00 12.03
C TYR A 183 2.38 3.30 12.81
N LEU A 184 2.46 3.18 14.13
CA LEU A 184 2.62 4.29 15.06
C LEU A 184 3.58 3.90 16.17
N THR A 185 4.18 4.92 16.79
CA THR A 185 4.99 4.76 17.98
C THR A 185 4.27 5.35 19.19
N GLN A 186 4.53 4.80 20.37
CA GLN A 186 4.13 5.38 21.64
C GLN A 186 5.36 5.65 22.49
N LEU A 187 5.52 6.90 22.92
CA LEU A 187 6.56 7.26 23.88
C LEU A 187 6.20 6.73 25.27
N SER A 188 7.07 5.93 25.88
CA SER A 188 6.82 5.36 27.21
C SER A 188 6.75 6.42 28.31
N SER A 189 7.35 7.61 28.11
CA SER A 189 7.40 8.67 29.11
C SER A 189 6.06 9.36 29.36
N ASN A 190 5.23 9.55 28.33
CA ASN A 190 3.99 10.31 28.43
C ASN A 190 2.81 9.69 27.64
N GLY A 191 3.01 8.54 27.01
CA GLY A 191 1.98 7.85 26.23
C GLY A 191 1.65 8.49 24.87
N THR A 192 2.40 9.50 24.43
CA THR A 192 2.15 10.20 23.16
C THR A 192 2.27 9.25 21.98
N LEU A 193 1.25 9.25 21.12
CA LEU A 193 1.24 8.49 19.88
C LEU A 193 1.77 9.36 18.73
N ASN A 194 2.73 8.84 17.97
CA ASN A 194 3.21 9.46 16.74
C ASN A 194 3.01 8.51 15.57
N ILE A 195 2.46 9.00 14.46
CA ILE A 195 2.32 8.18 13.25
C ILE A 195 3.73 7.97 12.67
N LEU A 196 4.07 6.71 12.46
CA LEU A 196 5.31 6.31 11.79
C LEU A 196 5.08 6.10 10.29
N SER A 197 3.86 5.74 9.90
CA SER A 197 3.48 5.51 8.52
C SER A 197 3.43 6.78 7.67
N GLU A 198 4.18 6.82 6.57
CA GLU A 198 4.05 7.87 5.56
C GLU A 198 2.87 7.59 4.60
N LYS A 199 2.62 6.30 4.36
CA LYS A 199 1.52 5.80 3.57
C LYS A 199 0.68 4.85 4.42
N PHE A 200 -0.61 4.80 4.12
CA PHE A 200 -1.55 3.84 4.70
C PHE A 200 -1.92 2.81 3.63
N PRO A 201 -1.29 1.62 3.57
CA PRO A 201 -1.64 0.66 2.55
C PRO A 201 -3.04 0.09 2.77
N ARG A 202 -3.78 -0.03 1.67
CA ARG A 202 -5.11 -0.61 1.65
C ARG A 202 -5.03 -2.11 1.36
N LEU A 203 -5.70 -2.92 2.17
CA LEU A 203 -5.66 -4.38 2.17
C LEU A 203 -6.75 -5.03 1.29
N ASN A 204 -7.73 -4.25 0.83
CA ASN A 204 -8.79 -4.70 -0.06
C ASN A 204 -8.89 -3.82 -1.31
N ALA A 205 -9.47 -4.37 -2.38
CA ALA A 205 -9.70 -3.63 -3.61
C ALA A 205 -10.58 -2.39 -3.36
N TYR A 206 -10.26 -1.29 -4.05
CA TYR A 206 -11.11 -0.10 -4.13
C TYR A 206 -11.90 -0.05 -5.43
N GLY A 207 -11.33 -0.56 -6.53
CA GLY A 207 -12.02 -0.72 -7.81
C GLY A 207 -12.58 0.61 -8.33
N PRO A 208 -13.83 0.63 -8.85
CA PRO A 208 -14.39 1.82 -9.49
C PRO A 208 -14.63 2.98 -8.51
N GLN A 209 -14.61 2.73 -7.19
CA GLN A 209 -15.01 3.75 -6.22
C GLN A 209 -14.03 4.93 -6.08
N SER A 210 -12.82 4.80 -6.62
CA SER A 210 -11.76 5.81 -6.53
C SER A 210 -11.36 6.40 -7.88
N GLN A 211 -12.13 6.17 -8.95
CA GLN A 211 -11.76 6.58 -10.32
C GLN A 211 -11.56 8.08 -10.51
N CYS A 212 -12.15 8.90 -9.64
CA CYS A 212 -12.02 10.34 -9.62
C CYS A 212 -10.72 10.84 -8.96
N ALA A 213 -9.96 9.96 -8.26
CA ALA A 213 -8.73 10.36 -7.62
C ALA A 213 -7.68 10.75 -8.68
N SER A 214 -7.12 11.95 -8.56
CA SER A 214 -6.19 12.47 -9.58
C SER A 214 -4.82 11.79 -9.52
N LYS A 215 -4.44 11.30 -8.34
CA LYS A 215 -3.14 10.64 -8.11
C LYS A 215 -3.34 9.23 -7.55
N ALA A 216 -2.53 8.30 -8.07
CA ALA A 216 -2.53 6.90 -7.63
C ALA A 216 -2.31 6.73 -6.11
N LYS A 217 -1.55 7.64 -5.47
CA LYS A 217 -1.34 7.66 -4.01
C LYS A 217 -2.66 7.79 -3.23
N PHE A 218 -3.62 8.56 -3.75
CA PHE A 218 -4.88 8.87 -3.06
C PHE A 218 -6.03 7.98 -3.52
N ALA A 219 -5.88 7.26 -4.63
CA ALA A 219 -6.86 6.27 -5.09
C ALA A 219 -7.16 5.19 -4.02
N SER A 220 -6.19 4.85 -3.18
CA SER A 220 -6.40 3.93 -2.06
C SER A 220 -7.38 4.48 -1.01
N TYR A 221 -7.43 5.79 -0.79
CA TYR A 221 -8.27 6.46 0.21
C TYR A 221 -9.60 6.93 -0.39
N CYS A 222 -9.57 7.36 -1.64
CA CYS A 222 -10.64 8.10 -2.25
C CYS A 222 -11.90 7.25 -2.43
N PHE A 223 -13.02 7.82 -1.99
CA PHE A 223 -14.35 7.41 -2.41
C PHE A 223 -15.01 8.57 -3.14
N CYS A 224 -15.37 8.36 -4.40
CA CYS A 224 -15.83 9.42 -5.28
C CYS A 224 -17.22 9.93 -4.89
N LYS A 225 -17.35 11.25 -4.76
CA LYS A 225 -18.59 11.94 -4.40
C LYS A 225 -19.74 11.66 -5.37
N ASN A 226 -19.44 11.49 -6.66
CA ASN A 226 -20.44 11.21 -7.69
C ASN A 226 -21.20 9.88 -7.46
N LEU A 227 -20.61 8.93 -6.73
CA LEU A 227 -21.25 7.65 -6.41
C LEU A 227 -22.38 7.79 -5.38
N LEU A 228 -22.35 8.82 -4.54
CA LEU A 228 -23.50 9.15 -3.67
C LEU A 228 -24.69 9.68 -4.47
N LYS A 229 -24.43 10.40 -5.57
CA LYS A 229 -25.48 10.96 -6.43
C LYS A 229 -26.22 9.88 -7.21
N GLN A 230 -25.55 8.78 -7.53
CA GLN A 230 -26.13 7.63 -8.25
C GLN A 230 -26.97 6.72 -7.34
N GLN A 231 -26.82 6.82 -6.02
CA GLN A 231 -27.59 6.04 -5.05
C GLN A 231 -28.89 6.73 -4.60
N GLN A 232 -29.12 7.99 -5.00
CA GLN A 232 -30.42 8.61 -4.82
C GLN A 232 -31.38 8.10 -5.90
N PRO A 233 -32.57 7.57 -5.54
CA PRO A 233 -33.55 7.16 -6.54
C PRO A 233 -33.88 8.37 -7.41
N SER A 234 -33.71 8.23 -8.72
CA SER A 234 -34.19 9.21 -9.69
C SER A 234 -35.69 9.40 -9.45
N THR A 235 -36.08 10.58 -8.97
CA THR A 235 -37.46 11.04 -9.01
C THR A 235 -37.82 11.23 -10.48
N THR A 236 -38.12 10.12 -11.13
CA THR A 236 -38.58 10.09 -12.51
C THR A 236 -39.97 10.72 -12.50
N SER A 237 -40.05 11.94 -13.00
CA SER A 237 -41.29 12.66 -13.22
C SER A 237 -42.26 11.77 -14.00
N ILE A 238 -43.43 11.52 -13.41
CA ILE A 238 -44.56 10.84 -14.05
C ILE A 238 -44.83 11.53 -15.40
N PRO A 239 -44.75 10.83 -16.54
CA PRO A 239 -45.10 11.42 -17.81
C PRO A 239 -46.59 11.77 -17.78
N LYS A 240 -46.93 13.04 -18.03
CA LYS A 240 -48.32 13.45 -18.27
C LYS A 240 -48.85 12.67 -19.46
N ILE A 241 -49.78 11.76 -19.21
CA ILE A 241 -50.54 11.07 -20.26
C ILE A 241 -51.41 12.11 -20.96
N SER A 242 -50.99 12.51 -22.17
CA SER A 242 -51.82 13.24 -23.11
C SER A 242 -52.97 12.33 -23.54
N LYS A 243 -54.21 12.73 -23.26
CA LYS A 243 -55.43 12.09 -23.78
C LYS A 243 -55.36 12.06 -25.31
N LYS A 244 -55.14 10.89 -25.92
CA LYS A 244 -55.42 10.66 -27.34
C LYS A 244 -56.83 10.11 -27.49
N GLN A 245 -57.60 10.77 -28.37
CA GLN A 245 -58.92 10.34 -28.85
C GLN A 245 -58.87 8.93 -29.45
N PRO A 246 -59.97 8.17 -29.39
CA PRO A 246 -60.03 6.82 -29.94
C PRO A 246 -60.19 6.88 -31.47
N SER A 247 -59.22 6.33 -32.20
CA SER A 247 -59.40 5.99 -33.62
C SER A 247 -59.92 4.56 -33.75
N LYS A 248 -60.95 4.45 -34.59
CA LYS A 248 -61.82 3.31 -34.87
C LYS A 248 -61.10 1.98 -35.13
N PHE A 249 -61.76 0.92 -34.66
CA PHE A 249 -61.51 -0.48 -35.00
C PHE A 249 -61.45 -0.73 -36.51
N SER A 250 -60.50 -1.56 -36.94
CA SER A 250 -60.65 -2.39 -38.12
C SER A 250 -60.20 -3.81 -37.78
N THR A 251 -61.16 -4.72 -37.89
CA THR A 251 -61.08 -6.15 -37.66
C THR A 251 -60.38 -6.81 -38.85
N THR A 252 -59.35 -7.62 -38.60
CA THR A 252 -58.98 -8.68 -39.54
C THR A 252 -58.58 -9.92 -38.76
N ILE A 253 -59.38 -10.96 -38.97
CA ILE A 253 -59.28 -12.29 -38.39
C ILE A 253 -58.53 -13.18 -39.39
N LEU A 254 -57.78 -14.16 -38.85
CA LEU A 254 -57.38 -15.48 -39.41
C LEU A 254 -55.88 -15.64 -39.74
N PRO A 255 -55.35 -16.88 -39.72
CA PRO A 255 -55.65 -17.98 -38.81
C PRO A 255 -54.38 -18.67 -38.24
N LYS A 256 -54.61 -19.44 -37.16
CA LYS A 256 -53.69 -20.46 -36.64
C LYS A 256 -53.32 -21.47 -37.73
N LYS A 257 -52.04 -21.85 -37.77
CA LYS A 257 -51.59 -23.18 -38.23
C LYS A 257 -50.55 -23.72 -37.26
N LEU A 258 -50.96 -24.84 -36.65
CA LEU A 258 -50.23 -25.99 -36.07
C LEU A 258 -48.98 -25.72 -35.24
#